data_AF-A0AAJ2WQP1-F1
#
_entry.id   AF-A0AAJ2WQP1-F1
#
_cell.length_a   1.000
_cell.length_b   1.000
_cell.length_c   1.000
_cell.angle_alpha   90.00
_cell.angle_beta   90.00
_cell.angle_gamma   90.00
#
_symmetry.space_group_name_H-M   'P 1'
#
loop_
_entity.id
_entity.type
_entity.pdbx_description
1 polymer ?
#
loop_
_entity_poly.entity_id
_entity_poly.type
_entity_poly.pdbx_seq_one_letter_code
_entity_poly.pdbx_strand_id
1 'polypeptide(L)'
;MSLMVNVVNVFVDDSGDHGNPLGIVWASPQTKKREQDIATDLGFSETIFIDAVQGSTAKARIFTPSQQLRFAGHPIVGLASWLQSTGEDLKEIDVPAGSARLRFDGDRVFVNALPQWCPEFTLYRLDAPEEVDAVDPDAYSFGANYVWAWIDKEAGRVRSRMFAPDLGIREDEATGSAAVRLTAELGRDLDITQGHGSRLYTHARYLGQQVEVGGRVSDARLIELT
;
A
#
# COMPACT_ATOMS: atom_id res chain seq x y z
N MET A 1 21.10 18.71 -7.71
CA MET A 1 21.27 18.49 -6.25
C MET A 1 20.63 17.15 -6.00
N SER A 2 21.39 16.19 -5.49
CA SER A 2 20.86 14.87 -5.21
C SER A 2 19.94 14.88 -3.99
N LEU A 3 18.91 14.04 -4.04
CA LEU A 3 17.95 13.83 -2.98
C LEU A 3 18.14 12.42 -2.42
N MET A 4 18.40 12.31 -1.12
CA MET A 4 18.43 11.01 -0.44
C MET A 4 17.00 10.56 -0.14
N VAL A 5 16.66 9.34 -0.54
CA VAL A 5 15.32 8.74 -0.37
C VAL A 5 15.46 7.46 0.42
N ASN A 6 14.68 7.32 1.49
CA ASN A 6 14.55 6.04 2.21
C ASN A 6 13.58 5.16 1.43
N VAL A 7 13.93 3.90 1.24
CA VAL A 7 13.10 2.93 0.52
C VAL A 7 12.90 1.71 1.40
N VAL A 8 11.64 1.32 1.55
CA VAL A 8 11.23 0.06 2.20
C VAL A 8 10.41 -0.75 1.20
N ASN A 9 10.39 -2.07 1.36
CA ASN A 9 9.41 -2.94 0.72
C ASN A 9 8.28 -3.21 1.72
N VAL A 10 7.05 -2.91 1.33
CA VAL A 10 5.86 -3.06 2.18
C VAL A 10 5.12 -4.35 1.82
N PHE A 11 4.62 -5.06 2.83
CA PHE A 11 3.95 -6.36 2.69
C PHE A 11 4.87 -7.50 2.24
N VAL A 12 6.12 -7.48 2.72
CA VAL A 12 7.03 -8.62 2.55
C VAL A 12 6.45 -9.89 3.18
N ASP A 13 6.88 -11.04 2.68
CA ASP A 13 6.42 -12.34 3.15
C ASP A 13 7.04 -12.75 4.51
N ASP A 14 6.90 -14.02 4.88
CA ASP A 14 7.47 -14.57 6.12
C ASP A 14 9.01 -14.63 6.12
N SER A 15 9.64 -14.66 4.95
CA SER A 15 11.09 -14.67 4.77
C SER A 15 11.69 -13.26 4.65
N GLY A 16 10.84 -12.23 4.49
CA GLY A 16 11.25 -10.86 4.20
C GLY A 16 11.46 -10.58 2.71
N ASP A 17 11.06 -11.51 1.84
CA ASP A 17 11.12 -11.40 0.39
C ASP A 17 9.89 -10.67 -0.17
N HIS A 18 9.94 -10.33 -1.46
CA HIS A 18 8.88 -9.60 -2.17
C HIS A 18 8.63 -8.19 -1.59
N GLY A 19 7.35 -7.81 -1.47
CA GLY A 19 6.89 -6.52 -1.01
C GLY A 19 6.92 -5.44 -2.10
N ASN A 20 6.03 -4.46 -1.94
CA ASN A 20 5.92 -3.32 -2.85
C ASN A 20 6.86 -2.18 -2.40
N PRO A 21 7.81 -1.75 -3.24
CA PRO A 21 8.75 -0.69 -2.88
C PRO A 21 8.03 0.65 -2.68
N LEU A 22 8.37 1.33 -1.60
CA LEU A 22 7.86 2.65 -1.24
C LEU A 22 9.02 3.64 -1.05
N GLY A 23 8.98 4.74 -1.80
CA GLY A 23 9.85 5.89 -1.53
C GLY A 23 9.33 6.73 -0.37
N ILE A 24 10.18 7.03 0.62
CA ILE A 24 9.87 7.87 1.77
C ILE A 24 10.78 9.10 1.75
N VAL A 25 10.17 10.27 1.69
CA VAL A 25 10.87 11.55 1.49
C VAL A 25 10.42 12.57 2.52
N TRP A 26 11.35 13.27 3.15
CA TRP A 26 11.02 14.44 3.97
C TRP A 26 10.67 15.64 3.08
N ALA A 27 9.53 16.28 3.35
CA ALA A 27 9.19 17.54 2.70
C ALA A 27 10.19 18.63 3.11
N SER A 28 10.72 19.34 2.12
CA SER A 28 11.76 20.34 2.31
C SER A 28 11.66 21.41 1.22
N PRO A 29 12.38 22.55 1.35
CA PRO A 29 12.46 23.51 0.25
C PRO A 29 12.92 22.93 -1.08
N GLN A 30 13.71 21.84 -1.05
CA GLN A 30 14.23 21.16 -2.24
C GLN A 30 13.19 20.25 -2.93
N THR A 31 12.21 19.74 -2.19
CA THR A 31 11.16 18.85 -2.71
C THR A 31 9.86 19.58 -3.00
N LYS A 32 9.67 20.77 -2.43
CA LYS A 32 8.47 21.61 -2.64
C LYS A 32 8.23 21.91 -4.12
N LYS A 33 7.03 21.60 -4.61
CA LYS A 33 6.61 21.69 -6.02
C LYS A 33 7.34 20.72 -6.97
N ARG A 34 8.10 19.77 -6.44
CA ARG A 34 8.77 18.71 -7.20
C ARG A 34 8.27 17.32 -6.80
N GLU A 35 7.28 17.23 -5.92
CA GLU A 35 6.83 15.96 -5.36
C GLU A 35 6.35 14.99 -6.46
N GLN A 36 5.64 15.50 -7.47
CA GLN A 36 5.19 14.71 -8.62
C GLN A 36 6.36 14.26 -9.51
N ASP A 37 7.31 15.16 -9.80
CA ASP A 37 8.50 14.84 -10.61
C ASP A 37 9.34 13.78 -9.89
N ILE A 38 9.56 13.93 -8.58
CA ILE A 38 10.30 12.97 -7.76
C ILE A 38 9.61 11.60 -7.77
N ALA A 39 8.28 11.55 -7.60
CA ALA A 39 7.56 10.28 -7.67
C ALA A 39 7.66 9.63 -9.06
N THR A 40 7.66 10.45 -10.12
CA THR A 40 7.86 9.99 -11.50
C THR A 40 9.26 9.43 -11.73
N ASP A 41 10.28 10.17 -11.29
CA ASP A 41 11.69 9.82 -11.48
C ASP A 41 12.08 8.56 -10.67
N LEU A 42 11.46 8.37 -9.50
CA LEU A 42 11.66 7.16 -8.68
C LEU A 42 11.03 5.91 -9.30
N GLY A 43 9.92 6.06 -10.04
CA GLY A 43 9.27 4.96 -10.76
C GLY A 43 8.65 3.87 -9.87
N PHE A 44 8.54 4.08 -8.56
CA PHE A 44 7.78 3.21 -7.66
C PHE A 44 6.27 3.44 -7.81
N SER A 45 5.45 2.49 -7.38
CA SER A 45 3.98 2.63 -7.41
C SER A 45 3.55 3.90 -6.65
N GLU A 46 4.15 4.15 -5.48
CA GLU A 46 3.93 5.36 -4.70
C GLU A 46 5.21 5.88 -4.02
N THR A 47 5.22 7.19 -3.79
CA THR A 47 6.15 7.91 -2.91
C THR A 47 5.37 8.69 -1.87
N ILE A 48 5.77 8.58 -0.60
CA ILE A 48 5.16 9.30 0.52
C ILE A 48 6.08 10.42 1.02
N PHE A 49 5.52 11.61 1.11
CA PHE A 49 6.19 12.81 1.59
C PHE A 49 5.74 13.16 2.99
N ILE A 50 6.69 13.23 3.92
CA ILE A 50 6.45 13.56 5.33
C ILE A 50 6.48 15.07 5.48
N ASP A 51 5.34 15.67 5.82
CA ASP A 51 5.22 17.11 6.03
C ASP A 51 5.62 17.51 7.46
N ALA A 52 5.29 16.68 8.46
CA ALA A 52 5.64 16.92 9.86
C ALA A 52 5.47 15.64 10.71
N VAL A 53 6.19 15.57 11.83
CA VAL A 53 5.94 14.64 12.95
C VAL A 53 5.81 15.47 14.21
N GLN A 54 4.69 15.34 14.93
CA GLN A 54 4.39 16.09 16.14
C GLN A 54 3.73 15.19 17.19
N GLY A 55 4.42 14.95 18.30
CA GLY A 55 3.95 14.01 19.32
C GLY A 55 3.80 12.62 18.72
N SER A 56 2.61 12.03 18.81
CA SER A 56 2.30 10.70 18.26
C SER A 56 1.62 10.73 16.89
N THR A 57 1.68 11.86 16.16
CA THR A 57 0.99 12.04 14.88
C THR A 57 1.98 12.50 13.81
N ALA A 58 1.99 11.82 12.67
CA ALA A 58 2.69 12.27 11.47
C ALA A 58 1.69 12.84 10.46
N LYS A 59 2.10 13.81 9.64
CA LYS A 59 1.33 14.31 8.51
C LYS A 59 2.06 14.02 7.21
N ALA A 60 1.36 13.46 6.24
CA ALA A 60 1.98 13.03 4.98
C ALA A 60 1.07 13.22 3.76
N ARG A 61 1.71 13.27 2.58
CA ARG A 61 1.07 13.29 1.26
C ARG A 61 1.61 12.14 0.42
N ILE A 62 0.76 11.53 -0.40
CA ILE A 62 1.09 10.34 -1.19
C ILE A 62 0.98 10.70 -2.67
N PHE A 63 1.99 10.31 -3.45
CA PHE A 63 2.04 10.54 -4.90
C PHE A 63 2.33 9.22 -5.61
N THR A 64 1.54 8.93 -6.63
CA THR A 64 1.92 8.00 -7.71
C THR A 64 2.77 8.76 -8.73
N PRO A 65 3.39 8.08 -9.72
CA PRO A 65 4.04 8.76 -10.84
C PRO A 65 3.14 9.71 -11.64
N SER A 66 1.81 9.54 -11.60
CA SER A 66 0.87 10.34 -12.41
C SER A 66 0.09 11.40 -11.63
N GLN A 67 -0.19 11.17 -10.34
CA GLN A 67 -1.01 12.06 -9.53
C GLN A 67 -0.82 11.91 -8.01
N GLN A 68 -1.25 12.93 -7.27
CA GLN A 68 -1.42 12.84 -5.81
C GLN A 68 -2.65 12.01 -5.44
N LEU A 69 -2.49 11.10 -4.47
CA LEU A 69 -3.59 10.35 -3.87
C LEU A 69 -4.04 10.98 -2.55
N ARG A 70 -5.33 10.84 -2.24
CA ARG A 70 -5.86 11.22 -0.92
C ARG A 70 -5.57 10.18 0.16
N PHE A 71 -5.45 8.91 -0.25
CA PHE A 71 -5.15 7.76 0.61
C PHE A 71 -4.60 6.61 -0.23
N ALA A 72 -3.65 5.87 0.33
CA ALA A 72 -3.27 4.54 -0.10
C ALA A 72 -2.80 3.75 1.13
N GLY A 73 -3.13 2.46 1.19
CA GLY A 73 -2.84 1.64 2.38
C GLY A 73 -1.34 1.37 2.55
N HIS A 74 -0.69 0.87 1.50
CA HIS A 74 0.72 0.45 1.57
C HIS A 74 1.67 1.60 1.97
N PRO A 75 1.51 2.86 1.47
CA PRO A 75 2.41 3.94 1.84
C PRO A 75 2.35 4.30 3.32
N ILE A 76 1.16 4.21 3.93
CA ILE A 76 0.98 4.53 5.34
C ILE A 76 1.56 3.43 6.22
N VAL A 77 1.39 2.16 5.85
CA VAL A 77 2.02 1.02 6.55
C VAL A 77 3.55 1.14 6.52
N GLY A 78 4.12 1.40 5.34
CA GLY A 78 5.57 1.56 5.19
C GLY A 78 6.12 2.74 5.97
N LEU A 79 5.47 3.90 5.91
CA LEU A 79 5.86 5.08 6.67
C LEU A 79 5.79 4.85 8.19
N ALA A 80 4.72 4.24 8.67
CA ALA A 80 4.54 3.94 10.09
C ALA A 80 5.63 3.00 10.61
N SER A 81 5.92 1.92 9.87
CA SER A 81 6.99 0.98 10.23
C SER A 81 8.35 1.66 10.26
N TRP A 82 8.65 2.48 9.24
CA TRP A 82 9.93 3.18 9.15
C TRP A 82 10.10 4.19 10.29
N LEU A 83 9.11 5.04 10.56
CA LEU A 83 9.18 6.01 11.66
C LEU A 83 9.31 5.32 13.02
N GLN A 84 8.60 4.21 13.25
CA GLN A 84 8.77 3.40 14.46
C GLN A 84 10.21 2.87 14.59
N SER A 85 10.81 2.38 13.51
CA SER A 85 12.20 1.91 13.51
C SER A 85 13.21 3.02 13.83
N THR A 86 12.85 4.29 13.58
CA THR A 86 13.66 5.47 13.94
C THR A 86 13.43 5.99 15.36
N GLY A 87 12.55 5.33 16.14
CA GLY A 87 12.29 5.66 17.54
C GLY A 87 11.02 6.48 17.81
N GLU A 88 10.18 6.72 16.78
CA GLU A 88 8.92 7.46 16.94
C GLU A 88 7.78 6.55 17.43
N ASP A 89 7.03 6.98 18.44
CA ASP A 89 5.83 6.27 18.94
C ASP A 89 4.56 6.87 18.31
N LEU A 90 4.30 6.50 17.06
CA LEU A 90 3.16 7.02 16.31
C LEU A 90 1.87 6.24 16.63
N LYS A 91 0.76 6.98 16.69
CA LYS A 91 -0.60 6.45 16.84
C LYS A 91 -1.44 6.65 15.59
N GLU A 92 -1.12 7.64 14.78
CA GLU A 92 -1.87 7.96 13.57
C GLU A 92 -1.01 8.72 12.54
N ILE A 93 -1.42 8.62 11.28
CA ILE A 93 -0.86 9.38 10.17
C ILE A 93 -2.01 10.12 9.48
N ASP A 94 -1.91 11.44 9.48
CA ASP A 94 -2.83 12.33 8.77
C ASP A 94 -2.46 12.38 7.29
N VAL A 95 -3.39 11.93 6.46
CA VAL A 95 -3.34 12.04 5.00
C VAL A 95 -4.54 12.86 4.51
N PRO A 96 -4.58 13.31 3.23
CA PRO A 96 -5.67 14.17 2.77
C PRO A 96 -7.08 13.58 2.91
N ALA A 97 -7.23 12.25 2.97
CA ALA A 97 -8.51 11.60 3.22
C ALA A 97 -8.98 11.64 4.68
N GLY A 98 -8.07 11.83 5.64
CA GLY A 98 -8.36 11.82 7.07
C GLY A 98 -7.21 11.23 7.90
N SER A 99 -7.47 11.06 9.20
CA SER A 99 -6.50 10.49 10.14
C SER A 99 -6.59 8.97 10.16
N ALA A 100 -5.50 8.30 9.78
CA ALA A 100 -5.39 6.86 9.71
C ALA A 100 -4.67 6.35 10.96
N ARG A 101 -5.39 5.72 11.90
CA ARG A 101 -4.79 5.19 13.13
C ARG A 101 -3.99 3.94 12.83
N LEU A 102 -2.92 3.81 13.60
CA LEU A 102 -1.95 2.74 13.52
C LEU A 102 -2.19 1.74 14.63
N ARG A 103 -1.93 0.47 14.33
CA ARG A 103 -1.81 -0.60 15.31
C ARG A 103 -0.58 -1.42 14.99
N PHE A 104 0.29 -1.56 15.98
CA PHE A 104 1.47 -2.40 15.91
C PHE A 104 1.18 -3.73 16.60
N ASP A 105 1.53 -4.83 15.96
CA ASP A 105 1.27 -6.19 16.43
C ASP A 105 2.44 -7.10 16.07
N GLY A 106 3.34 -7.29 17.02
CA GLY A 106 4.62 -7.95 16.77
C GLY A 106 5.44 -7.22 15.71
N ASP A 107 5.74 -7.92 14.62
CA ASP A 107 6.50 -7.42 13.47
C ASP A 107 5.59 -6.84 12.35
N ARG A 108 4.30 -6.69 12.61
CA ARG A 108 3.32 -6.19 11.64
C ARG A 108 2.79 -4.82 12.04
N VAL A 109 2.56 -4.00 11.01
CA VAL A 109 1.93 -2.69 11.15
C VAL A 109 0.60 -2.72 10.41
N PHE A 110 -0.45 -2.28 11.10
CA PHE A 110 -1.80 -2.14 10.55
C PHE A 110 -2.22 -0.68 10.55
N VAL A 111 -2.94 -0.30 9.51
CA VAL A 111 -3.57 1.01 9.40
C VAL A 111 -5.07 0.84 9.22
N ASN A 112 -5.86 1.64 9.93
CA ASN A 112 -7.29 1.70 9.67
C ASN A 112 -7.58 2.51 8.39
N ALA A 113 -8.49 1.99 7.58
CA ALA A 113 -8.97 2.63 6.37
C ALA A 113 -10.48 2.58 6.31
N LEU A 114 -11.09 3.63 5.77
CA LEU A 114 -12.48 3.58 5.34
C LEU A 114 -12.53 3.19 3.86
N PRO A 115 -13.42 2.27 3.42
CA PRO A 115 -13.47 1.84 2.03
C PRO A 115 -13.70 2.98 1.03
N GLN A 116 -14.35 4.06 1.45
CA GLN A 116 -14.57 5.27 0.64
C GLN A 116 -13.34 6.18 0.51
N TRP A 117 -12.28 5.94 1.29
CA TRP A 117 -10.99 6.62 1.11
C TRP A 117 -10.19 6.02 -0.04
N CYS A 118 -10.40 4.73 -0.31
CA CYS A 118 -9.70 4.01 -1.35
C CYS A 118 -10.20 4.42 -2.75
N PRO A 119 -9.35 4.35 -3.79
CA PRO A 119 -9.80 4.45 -5.17
C PRO A 119 -10.89 3.42 -5.50
N GLU A 120 -11.58 3.65 -6.61
CA GLU A 120 -12.47 2.63 -7.18
C GLU A 120 -11.61 1.55 -7.86
N PHE A 121 -11.99 0.29 -7.63
CA PHE A 121 -11.38 -0.87 -8.26
C PHE A 121 -12.49 -1.74 -8.83
N THR A 122 -12.24 -2.33 -9.99
CA THR A 122 -13.08 -3.42 -10.50
C THR A 122 -12.56 -4.73 -9.91
N LEU A 123 -13.37 -5.39 -9.09
CA LEU A 123 -13.01 -6.65 -8.45
C LEU A 123 -13.47 -7.82 -9.31
N TYR A 124 -12.52 -8.54 -9.89
CA TYR A 124 -12.77 -9.71 -10.72
C TYR A 124 -12.48 -10.97 -9.93
N ARG A 125 -13.54 -11.69 -9.54
CA ARG A 125 -13.40 -13.00 -8.91
C ARG A 125 -13.28 -14.08 -9.99
N LEU A 126 -12.22 -14.87 -9.91
CA LEU A 126 -12.01 -16.10 -10.68
C LEU A 126 -12.28 -17.34 -9.82
N ASP A 127 -12.32 -18.51 -10.45
CA ASP A 127 -12.69 -19.76 -9.79
C ASP A 127 -11.51 -20.40 -9.05
N ALA A 128 -10.29 -20.25 -9.58
CA ALA A 128 -9.09 -20.88 -9.03
C ALA A 128 -7.87 -19.93 -8.99
N PRO A 129 -6.96 -20.09 -8.01
CA PRO A 129 -5.72 -19.30 -7.94
C PRO A 129 -4.86 -19.37 -9.21
N GLU A 130 -4.81 -20.53 -9.86
CA GLU A 130 -4.03 -20.73 -11.08
C GLU A 130 -4.56 -19.89 -12.26
N GLU A 131 -5.87 -19.60 -12.27
CA GLU A 131 -6.45 -18.70 -13.27
C GLU A 131 -6.02 -17.26 -13.02
N VAL A 132 -5.87 -16.84 -11.76
CA VAL A 132 -5.33 -15.52 -11.40
C VAL A 132 -3.87 -15.41 -11.87
N ASP A 133 -3.07 -16.46 -11.64
CA ASP A 133 -1.68 -16.52 -12.10
C ASP A 133 -1.57 -16.47 -13.63
N ALA A 134 -2.52 -17.06 -14.35
CA ALA A 134 -2.54 -17.10 -15.80
C ALA A 134 -3.06 -15.81 -16.48
N VAL A 135 -3.57 -14.83 -15.72
CA VAL A 135 -4.08 -13.58 -16.30
C VAL A 135 -2.96 -12.84 -17.04
N ASP A 136 -3.22 -12.47 -18.29
CA ASP A 136 -2.37 -11.56 -19.06
C ASP A 136 -2.59 -10.12 -18.57
N PRO A 137 -1.58 -9.44 -18.00
CA PRO A 137 -1.70 -8.03 -17.60
C PRO A 137 -2.10 -7.11 -18.76
N ASP A 138 -1.72 -7.45 -19.99
CA ASP A 138 -1.98 -6.63 -21.17
C ASP A 138 -3.41 -6.81 -21.71
N ALA A 139 -4.21 -7.71 -21.11
CA ALA A 139 -5.64 -7.84 -21.39
C ALA A 139 -6.46 -6.65 -20.85
N TYR A 140 -5.88 -5.86 -19.94
CA TYR A 140 -6.51 -4.65 -19.39
C TYR A 140 -5.91 -3.40 -20.03
N SER A 141 -6.78 -2.52 -20.53
CA SER A 141 -6.38 -1.27 -21.18
C SER A 141 -6.81 -0.01 -20.44
N PHE A 142 -7.62 -0.14 -19.38
CA PHE A 142 -8.10 0.98 -18.56
C PHE A 142 -8.46 0.54 -17.14
N GLY A 143 -8.58 1.50 -16.23
CA GLY A 143 -9.06 1.32 -14.86
C GLY A 143 -8.07 0.64 -13.91
N ALA A 144 -8.51 0.42 -12.68
CA ALA A 144 -7.77 -0.33 -11.66
C ALA A 144 -8.45 -1.69 -11.44
N ASN A 145 -7.82 -2.75 -11.94
CA ASN A 145 -8.39 -4.08 -12.06
C ASN A 145 -7.77 -4.99 -11.01
N TYR A 146 -8.59 -5.48 -10.08
CA TYR A 146 -8.15 -6.35 -8.99
C TYR A 146 -8.71 -7.75 -9.20
N VAL A 147 -7.86 -8.67 -9.63
CA VAL A 147 -8.25 -10.03 -9.99
C VAL A 147 -7.89 -10.96 -8.87
N TRP A 148 -8.81 -11.82 -8.43
CA TRP A 148 -8.60 -12.62 -7.24
C TRP A 148 -9.38 -13.94 -7.26
N ALA A 149 -8.89 -14.92 -6.51
CA ALA A 149 -9.56 -16.19 -6.28
C ALA A 149 -9.34 -16.66 -4.83
N TRP A 150 -10.24 -17.49 -4.34
CA TRP A 150 -10.05 -18.16 -3.06
C TRP A 150 -8.97 -19.24 -3.20
N ILE A 151 -7.96 -19.18 -2.33
CA ILE A 151 -7.09 -20.33 -2.06
C ILE A 151 -7.80 -21.24 -1.06
N ASP A 152 -8.32 -20.64 0.01
CA ASP A 152 -9.11 -21.32 1.03
C ASP A 152 -10.17 -20.33 1.55
N LYS A 153 -11.42 -20.55 1.16
CA LYS A 153 -12.53 -19.68 1.54
C LYS A 153 -12.84 -19.78 3.04
N GLU A 154 -12.67 -20.93 3.67
CA GLU A 154 -12.97 -21.05 5.10
C GLU A 154 -11.93 -20.29 5.92
N ALA A 155 -10.65 -20.44 5.59
CA ALA A 155 -9.56 -19.72 6.24
C ALA A 155 -9.42 -18.24 5.82
N GLY A 156 -10.17 -17.78 4.81
CA GLY A 156 -10.08 -16.40 4.31
C GLY A 156 -8.84 -16.12 3.47
N ARG A 157 -8.22 -17.15 2.89
CA ARG A 157 -6.99 -17.02 2.09
C ARG A 157 -7.30 -16.73 0.64
N VAL A 158 -6.68 -15.69 0.09
CA VAL A 158 -6.93 -15.19 -1.26
C VAL A 158 -5.63 -15.09 -2.04
N ARG A 159 -5.67 -15.48 -3.31
CA ARG A 159 -4.67 -15.13 -4.32
C ARG A 159 -5.17 -13.93 -5.09
N SER A 160 -4.34 -12.90 -5.30
CA SER A 160 -4.73 -11.74 -6.10
C SER A 160 -3.61 -11.13 -6.94
N ARG A 161 -3.98 -10.40 -7.99
CA ARG A 161 -3.10 -9.55 -8.79
C ARG A 161 -3.81 -8.23 -9.10
N MET A 162 -3.05 -7.16 -9.30
CA MET A 162 -3.60 -5.83 -9.56
C MET A 162 -2.94 -5.21 -10.80
N PHE A 163 -3.76 -4.67 -11.69
CA PHE A 163 -3.32 -4.01 -12.93
C PHE A 163 -3.98 -2.64 -13.05
N ALA A 164 -3.18 -1.59 -13.28
CA ALA A 164 -3.67 -0.22 -13.42
C ALA A 164 -2.95 0.54 -14.56
N PRO A 165 -3.21 0.15 -15.83
CA PRO A 165 -2.48 0.69 -16.99
C PRO A 165 -2.61 2.22 -17.13
N ASP A 166 -3.77 2.80 -16.80
CA ASP A 166 -4.00 4.25 -16.84
C ASP A 166 -3.14 5.04 -15.84
N LEU A 167 -2.63 4.37 -14.80
CA LEU A 167 -1.71 4.94 -13.82
C LEU A 167 -0.24 4.65 -14.16
N GLY A 168 0.04 4.03 -15.31
CA GLY A 168 1.37 3.58 -15.72
C GLY A 168 1.84 2.31 -14.99
N ILE A 169 0.94 1.63 -14.27
CA ILE A 169 1.26 0.45 -13.48
C ILE A 169 0.78 -0.78 -14.23
N ARG A 170 1.72 -1.46 -14.91
CA ARG A 170 1.43 -2.71 -15.61
C ARG A 170 0.93 -3.78 -14.65
N GLU A 171 1.60 -3.94 -13.52
CA GLU A 171 1.20 -4.81 -12.41
C GLU A 171 1.76 -4.26 -11.10
N ASP A 172 0.93 -4.21 -10.06
CA ASP A 172 1.32 -3.78 -8.71
C ASP A 172 1.55 -4.98 -7.80
N GLU A 173 2.71 -5.02 -7.15
CA GLU A 173 3.11 -6.16 -6.31
C GLU A 173 2.22 -6.31 -5.07
N ALA A 174 1.80 -5.21 -4.43
CA ALA A 174 0.94 -5.24 -3.27
C ALA A 174 0.07 -3.97 -3.12
N THR A 175 -1.25 -4.12 -3.28
CA THR A 175 -2.20 -3.01 -3.35
C THR A 175 -3.11 -2.98 -2.13
N GLY A 176 -2.64 -2.37 -1.04
CA GLY A 176 -3.39 -2.33 0.22
C GLY A 176 -4.78 -1.68 0.13
N SER A 177 -4.97 -0.69 -0.75
CA SER A 177 -6.28 -0.04 -0.96
C SER A 177 -7.29 -0.96 -1.66
N ALA A 178 -6.86 -1.79 -2.61
CA ALA A 178 -7.71 -2.79 -3.23
C ALA A 178 -8.07 -3.91 -2.24
N ALA A 179 -7.10 -4.35 -1.43
CA ALA A 179 -7.35 -5.28 -0.33
C ALA A 179 -8.41 -4.76 0.66
N VAL A 180 -8.36 -3.47 1.02
CA VAL A 180 -9.40 -2.83 1.84
C VAL A 180 -10.79 -2.92 1.18
N ARG A 181 -10.89 -2.62 -0.12
CA ARG A 181 -12.17 -2.69 -0.85
C ARG A 181 -12.72 -4.12 -0.89
N LEU A 182 -11.88 -5.10 -1.20
CA LEU A 182 -12.28 -6.51 -1.24
C LEU A 182 -12.74 -7.01 0.13
N THR A 183 -12.00 -6.67 1.19
CA THR A 183 -12.34 -7.03 2.57
C THR A 183 -13.68 -6.44 2.99
N ALA A 184 -13.93 -5.18 2.64
CA ALA A 184 -15.20 -4.51 2.92
C ALA A 184 -16.37 -5.15 2.16
N GLU A 185 -16.17 -5.49 0.88
CA GLU A 185 -17.20 -6.16 0.06
C GLU A 185 -17.55 -7.55 0.60
N LEU A 186 -16.55 -8.32 1.01
CA LEU A 186 -16.74 -9.67 1.54
C LEU A 186 -17.17 -9.69 3.02
N GLY A 187 -17.01 -8.57 3.73
CA GLY A 187 -17.41 -8.40 5.12
C GLY A 187 -16.67 -9.31 6.11
N ARG A 188 -15.44 -9.71 5.79
CA ARG A 188 -14.65 -10.68 6.59
C ARG A 188 -13.15 -10.44 6.46
N ASP A 189 -12.41 -10.95 7.43
CA ASP A 189 -10.95 -10.92 7.46
C ASP A 189 -10.36 -11.74 6.30
N LEU A 190 -9.26 -11.25 5.71
CA LEU A 190 -8.55 -11.89 4.62
C LEU A 190 -7.05 -11.99 4.89
N ASP A 191 -6.48 -13.08 4.38
CA ASP A 191 -5.05 -13.32 4.28
C ASP A 191 -4.69 -13.43 2.79
N ILE A 192 -4.10 -12.36 2.26
CA ILE A 192 -3.97 -12.13 0.82
C ILE A 192 -2.52 -12.34 0.39
N THR A 193 -2.33 -13.20 -0.60
CA THR A 193 -1.08 -13.31 -1.37
C THR A 193 -1.25 -12.58 -2.70
N GLN A 194 -0.58 -11.44 -2.83
CA GLN A 194 -0.64 -10.61 -4.03
C GLN A 194 0.66 -10.68 -4.84
N GLY A 195 0.56 -10.47 -6.16
CA GLY A 195 1.72 -10.24 -7.02
C GLY A 195 2.59 -11.49 -7.09
N HIS A 196 3.88 -11.34 -6.84
CA HIS A 196 4.85 -12.44 -6.85
C HIS A 196 4.89 -13.21 -5.53
N GLY A 197 4.35 -12.67 -4.44
CA GLY A 197 4.35 -13.34 -3.14
C GLY A 197 4.06 -12.45 -1.92
N SER A 198 3.82 -11.16 -2.11
CA SER A 198 3.55 -10.22 -1.03
C SER A 198 2.34 -10.61 -0.18
N ARG A 199 2.45 -10.39 1.14
CA ARG A 199 1.48 -10.85 2.15
C ARG A 199 0.78 -9.67 2.83
N LEU A 200 -0.51 -9.53 2.56
CA LEU A 200 -1.36 -8.52 3.16
C LEU A 200 -2.40 -9.18 4.07
N TYR A 201 -2.58 -8.63 5.26
CA TYR A 201 -3.58 -9.06 6.22
C TYR A 201 -4.61 -7.96 6.38
N THR A 202 -5.89 -8.33 6.30
CA THR A 202 -6.98 -7.39 6.50
C THR A 202 -7.98 -7.88 7.52
N HIS A 203 -8.53 -6.93 8.28
CA HIS A 203 -9.56 -7.21 9.27
C HIS A 203 -10.80 -6.35 9.01
N ALA A 204 -11.94 -7.00 8.79
CA ALA A 204 -13.21 -6.32 8.65
C ALA A 204 -13.70 -5.85 10.02
N ARG A 205 -14.03 -4.56 10.14
CA ARG A 205 -14.63 -3.96 11.34
C ARG A 205 -15.98 -3.38 11.00
N TYR A 206 -16.90 -3.42 11.96
CA TYR A 206 -18.25 -2.85 11.81
C TYR A 206 -18.94 -3.29 10.51
N LEU A 207 -18.91 -4.58 10.20
CA LEU A 207 -19.46 -5.16 8.97
C LEU A 207 -18.89 -4.54 7.68
N GLY A 208 -17.58 -4.26 7.66
CA GLY A 208 -16.87 -3.74 6.49
C GLY A 208 -16.91 -2.21 6.34
N GLN A 209 -17.57 -1.48 7.23
CA GLN A 209 -17.55 0.00 7.22
C GLN A 209 -16.16 0.58 7.50
N GLN A 210 -15.32 -0.20 8.18
CA GLN A 210 -13.90 0.09 8.38
C GLN A 210 -13.11 -1.20 8.17
N VAL A 211 -11.90 -1.06 7.63
CA VAL A 211 -10.98 -2.18 7.45
C VAL A 211 -9.62 -1.79 8.01
N GLU A 212 -9.00 -2.68 8.76
CA GLU A 212 -7.56 -2.59 9.03
C GLU A 212 -6.83 -3.33 7.91
N VAL A 213 -5.79 -2.74 7.33
CA VAL A 213 -4.89 -3.40 6.39
C VAL A 213 -3.47 -3.29 6.93
N GLY A 214 -2.70 -4.38 6.86
CA GLY A 214 -1.38 -4.41 7.43
C GLY A 214 -0.55 -5.61 7.00
N GLY A 215 0.70 -5.61 7.44
CA GLY A 215 1.67 -6.66 7.17
C GLY A 215 3.07 -6.24 7.60
N ARG A 216 4.07 -6.99 7.15
CA ARG A 216 5.48 -6.71 7.44
C ARG A 216 6.06 -5.69 6.50
N VAL A 217 7.11 -5.03 6.93
CA VAL A 217 7.88 -4.07 6.13
C VAL A 217 9.35 -4.43 6.26
N SER A 218 10.10 -4.38 5.16
CA SER A 218 11.54 -4.61 5.19
C SER A 218 12.28 -3.51 5.96
N ASP A 219 13.52 -3.78 6.33
CA ASP A 219 14.45 -2.71 6.71
C ASP A 219 14.58 -1.69 5.58
N ALA A 220 14.82 -0.42 5.96
CA ALA A 220 15.00 0.65 4.99
C ALA A 220 16.40 0.61 4.37
N ARG A 221 16.46 0.85 3.06
CA ARG A 221 17.69 1.17 2.34
C ARG A 221 17.65 2.62 1.88
N LEU A 222 18.82 3.23 1.74
CA LEU A 222 18.94 4.60 1.27
C LEU A 222 19.37 4.60 -0.20
N ILE A 223 18.67 5.38 -1.03
CA ILE A 223 19.05 5.61 -2.43
C ILE A 223 19.27 7.10 -2.68
N GLU A 224 20.06 7.41 -3.70
CA GLU A 224 20.31 8.76 -4.17
C GLU A 224 19.57 8.99 -5.49
N LEU A 225 18.65 9.95 -5.52
CA LEU A 225 17.98 10.42 -6.72
C LEU A 225 18.75 11.63 -7.26
N THR A 226 19.37 11.46 -8.43
CA THR A 226 20.24 12.47 -9.07
C THR A 226 19.49 13.40 -10.00
#